data_AF-A0A6G1RA53-F1
#
_entry.id   AF-A0A6G1RA53-F1
#
_cell.length_a   1.000
_cell.length_b   1.000
_cell.length_c   1.000
_cell.angle_alpha   90.00
_cell.angle_beta   90.00
_cell.angle_gamma   90.00
#
_symmetry.space_group_name_H-M   'P 1'
#
loop_
_entity.id
_entity.type
_entity.pdbx_description
1 polymer ?
#
loop_
_entity_poly.entity_id
_entity_poly.type
_entity_poly.pdbx_seq_one_letter_code
_entity_poly.pdbx_strand_id
1 'polypeptide(L)'
;VSPSEFKTQIQRYAPRFVGYNQQDAQEFLRFLLDGLHSEVNRVLVRPRASTDTLDHLPDDEKSRQMWRRYQEREDSRIGDLFVGQLKSSLTCSECGYCSTAFDPFWDLSLPIPKKSYGEVTLMDCLRLFTKEDVLDGDEKPT
;
A
#
# COMPACT_ATOMS: atom_id res chain seq x y z
N VAL A 1 -1.02 8.76 31.68
CA VAL A 1 -0.05 7.67 31.49
C VAL A 1 1.06 8.17 30.58
N SER A 2 2.34 7.85 30.85
CA SER A 2 3.49 8.26 30.01
C SER A 2 3.96 7.07 29.14
N PRO A 3 4.12 7.21 27.81
CA PRO A 3 4.43 6.09 26.92
C PRO A 3 5.95 5.86 26.71
N SER A 4 6.79 6.16 27.72
CA SER A 4 8.25 6.11 27.58
C SER A 4 8.77 4.75 27.12
N GLU A 5 8.23 3.66 27.68
CA GLU A 5 8.63 2.29 27.31
C GLU A 5 8.25 1.96 25.86
N PHE A 6 7.05 2.35 25.44
CA PHE A 6 6.60 2.18 24.06
C PHE A 6 7.50 2.96 23.09
N LYS A 7 7.82 4.22 23.40
CA LYS A 7 8.75 5.02 22.60
C LYS A 7 10.11 4.34 22.46
N THR A 8 10.62 3.74 23.54
CA THR A 8 11.89 2.99 23.49
C THR A 8 11.82 1.80 22.53
N GLN A 9 10.72 1.03 22.52
CA GLN A 9 10.59 -0.10 21.59
C GLN A 9 10.49 0.35 20.13
N ILE A 10 9.68 1.39 19.84
CA ILE A 10 9.57 1.89 18.45
C ILE A 10 10.90 2.43 17.94
N GLN A 11 11.69 3.10 18.79
CA GLN A 11 13.00 3.60 18.40
C GLN A 11 14.02 2.49 18.12
N ARG A 12 13.86 1.31 18.73
CA ARG A 12 14.68 0.13 18.41
C ARG A 12 14.27 -0.48 17.07
N TYR A 13 12.96 -0.57 16.81
CA TYR A 13 12.43 -1.10 15.55
C TYR A 13 12.72 -0.18 14.36
N ALA A 14 12.48 1.12 14.53
CA ALA A 14 12.64 2.16 13.52
C ALA A 14 13.52 3.30 14.07
N PRO A 15 14.86 3.20 13.91
CA PRO A 15 15.82 4.16 14.45
C PRO A 15 15.61 5.62 14.05
N ARG A 16 14.89 5.88 12.95
CA ARG A 16 14.55 7.24 12.51
C ARG A 16 13.74 8.04 13.53
N PHE A 17 13.00 7.36 14.42
CA PHE A 17 12.22 8.01 15.47
C PHE A 17 13.02 8.28 16.75
N VAL A 18 14.34 8.01 16.75
CA VAL A 18 15.24 8.32 17.87
C VAL A 18 15.28 9.84 18.13
N GLY A 19 15.46 10.21 19.40
CA GLY A 19 15.45 11.61 19.83
C GLY A 19 14.06 12.15 20.13
N TYR A 20 13.88 13.45 19.91
CA TYR A 20 12.70 14.23 20.32
C TYR A 20 12.28 15.27 19.26
N ASN A 21 12.70 15.08 18.01
CA ASN A 21 12.26 15.94 16.90
C ASN A 21 10.80 15.67 16.55
N GLN A 22 10.13 16.64 15.93
CA GLN A 22 8.83 16.43 15.31
C GLN A 22 8.97 15.49 14.11
N GLN A 23 7.94 14.68 13.86
CA GLN A 23 7.94 13.62 12.85
C GLN A 23 6.56 13.56 12.17
N ASP A 24 6.51 12.96 10.99
CA ASP A 24 5.26 12.67 10.30
C ASP A 24 4.50 11.52 10.99
N ALA A 25 3.23 11.77 11.33
CA ALA A 25 2.40 10.80 12.05
C ALA A 25 1.95 9.63 11.16
N GLN A 26 1.76 9.86 9.86
CA GLN A 26 1.40 8.82 8.90
C GLN A 26 2.60 7.89 8.66
N GLU A 27 3.81 8.45 8.58
CA GLU A 27 5.02 7.65 8.55
C GLU A 27 5.18 6.81 9.82
N PHE A 28 5.00 7.41 11.00
CA PHE A 28 5.02 6.69 12.28
C PHE A 28 3.99 5.55 12.31
N LEU A 29 2.76 5.80 11.86
CA LEU A 29 1.70 4.80 11.81
C LEU A 29 2.12 3.60 10.94
N ARG A 30 2.71 3.83 9.78
CA ARG A 30 3.16 2.74 8.89
C ARG A 30 4.20 1.85 9.55
N PHE A 31 5.21 2.44 10.20
CA PHE A 31 6.21 1.65 10.94
C PHE A 31 5.60 0.90 12.13
N LEU A 32 4.66 1.51 12.84
CA LEU A 32 3.98 0.87 13.95
C LEU A 32 3.17 -0.35 13.48
N LEU A 33 2.35 -0.18 12.44
CA LEU A 33 1.53 -1.27 11.88
C LEU A 33 2.40 -2.39 11.32
N ASP A 34 3.48 -2.05 10.62
CA ASP A 34 4.44 -3.01 10.07
C ASP A 34 5.15 -3.82 11.19
N GLY A 35 5.61 -3.14 12.24
CA GLY A 35 6.22 -3.79 13.40
C GLY A 35 5.24 -4.70 14.13
N LEU A 36 4.02 -4.22 14.41
CA LEU A 36 2.98 -5.03 15.04
C LEU A 36 2.59 -6.22 14.15
N HIS A 37 2.45 -6.00 12.84
CA HIS A 37 2.11 -7.05 11.89
C HIS A 37 3.18 -8.14 11.87
N SER A 38 4.46 -7.75 11.76
CA SER A 38 5.60 -8.65 11.68
C SER A 38 5.73 -9.52 12.92
N GLU A 39 5.60 -8.93 14.11
CA GLU A 39 5.71 -9.65 15.40
C GLU A 39 4.57 -10.65 15.62
N VAL A 40 3.39 -10.43 15.02
CA VAL A 40 2.22 -11.31 15.17
C VAL A 40 1.84 -12.05 13.89
N ASN A 41 2.74 -12.08 12.90
CA ASN A 41 2.51 -12.77 11.64
C ASN A 41 2.46 -14.29 11.90
N ARG A 42 1.38 -14.92 11.44
CA ARG A 42 1.10 -16.35 11.53
C ARG A 42 2.03 -17.14 10.60
N VAL A 43 2.55 -16.51 9.55
CA VAL A 43 3.54 -17.08 8.62
C VAL A 43 4.95 -16.95 9.20
N LEU A 44 5.48 -18.06 9.71
CA LEU A 44 6.83 -18.10 10.30
C LEU A 44 7.95 -18.21 9.25
N VAL A 45 7.67 -18.82 8.10
CA VAL A 45 8.63 -19.01 7.01
C VAL A 45 7.97 -18.62 5.71
N ARG A 46 8.43 -17.54 5.10
CA ARG A 46 7.88 -17.02 3.85
C ARG A 46 8.27 -17.93 2.69
N PRO A 47 7.31 -18.40 1.87
CA PRO A 47 7.63 -19.22 0.70
C PRO A 47 8.45 -18.43 -0.34
N ARG A 48 9.10 -19.11 -1.27
CA ARG A 48 9.77 -18.44 -2.41
C ARG A 48 8.73 -17.75 -3.30
N ALA A 49 9.09 -16.60 -3.86
CA ALA A 49 8.21 -15.89 -4.79
C ALA A 49 7.91 -16.77 -6.01
N SER A 50 6.64 -16.87 -6.37
CA SER A 50 6.22 -17.54 -7.60
C SER A 50 6.63 -16.68 -8.80
N THR A 51 7.26 -17.28 -9.80
CA THR A 51 7.59 -16.62 -11.08
C THR A 51 6.45 -16.71 -12.09
N ASP A 52 5.40 -17.48 -11.80
CA ASP A 52 4.29 -17.70 -12.73
C ASP A 52 3.48 -16.41 -12.93
N THR A 53 3.44 -15.95 -14.18
CA THR A 53 2.55 -14.88 -14.64
C THR A 53 1.09 -15.35 -14.64
N LEU A 54 0.21 -14.45 -14.22
CA LEU A 54 -1.23 -14.65 -14.16
C LEU A 54 -1.98 -13.84 -15.24
N ASP A 55 -1.27 -13.32 -16.26
CA ASP A 55 -1.83 -12.41 -17.26
C ASP A 55 -2.87 -13.08 -18.18
N HIS A 56 -2.88 -14.40 -18.23
CA HIS A 56 -3.87 -15.19 -18.95
C HIS A 56 -5.21 -15.33 -18.22
N LEU A 57 -5.26 -14.96 -16.94
CA LEU A 57 -6.47 -15.08 -16.11
C LEU A 57 -7.31 -13.80 -16.20
N PRO A 58 -8.65 -13.93 -16.09
CA PRO A 58 -9.52 -12.77 -15.87
C PRO A 58 -9.13 -12.04 -14.58
N ASP A 59 -9.34 -10.71 -14.57
CA ASP A 59 -8.95 -9.83 -13.47
C ASP A 59 -9.45 -10.30 -12.10
N ASP A 60 -10.70 -10.77 -12.00
CA ASP A 60 -11.27 -11.24 -10.73
C ASP A 60 -10.53 -12.46 -10.19
N GLU A 61 -10.12 -13.39 -11.06
CA GLU A 61 -9.37 -14.57 -10.64
C GLU A 61 -7.91 -14.23 -10.36
N LYS A 62 -7.31 -13.36 -11.18
CA LYS A 62 -5.97 -12.81 -10.96
C LYS A 62 -5.89 -12.09 -9.60
N SER A 63 -6.88 -11.25 -9.27
CA SER A 63 -7.02 -10.58 -7.97
C SER A 63 -7.02 -11.58 -6.81
N ARG A 64 -7.90 -12.59 -6.86
CA ARG A 64 -8.00 -13.63 -5.82
C ARG A 64 -6.71 -14.42 -5.66
N GLN A 65 -6.01 -14.73 -6.75
CA GLN A 65 -4.74 -15.44 -6.70
C GLN A 65 -3.61 -14.57 -6.14
N MET A 66 -3.53 -13.31 -6.55
CA MET A 66 -2.58 -12.34 -6.00
C MET A 66 -2.81 -12.11 -4.50
N TRP A 67 -4.08 -12.06 -4.08
CA TRP A 67 -4.43 -11.94 -2.66
C TRP A 67 -4.01 -13.18 -1.86
N ARG A 68 -4.28 -14.39 -2.39
CA ARG A 68 -3.79 -15.64 -1.77
C ARG A 68 -2.27 -15.67 -1.65
N ARG A 69 -1.54 -15.30 -2.71
CA ARG A 69 -0.07 -15.20 -2.71
C ARG A 69 0.45 -14.19 -1.68
N TYR A 70 -0.28 -13.11 -1.44
CA TYR A 70 0.03 -12.15 -0.38
C TYR A 70 -0.18 -12.76 1.01
N GLN A 71 -1.34 -13.39 1.26
CA GLN A 71 -1.66 -14.01 2.54
C GLN A 71 -0.76 -15.21 2.90
N GLU A 72 -0.21 -15.92 1.91
CA GLU A 72 0.82 -16.96 2.12
C GLU A 72 2.11 -16.41 2.75
N ARG A 73 2.30 -15.09 2.78
CA ARG A 73 3.48 -14.40 3.33
C ARG A 73 3.12 -13.50 4.51
N GLU A 74 1.99 -12.83 4.41
CA GLU A 74 1.56 -11.77 5.33
C GLU A 74 0.16 -12.12 5.88
N ASP A 75 0.11 -12.81 7.01
CA ASP A 75 -1.14 -13.23 7.64
C ASP A 75 -1.11 -12.89 9.14
N SER A 76 -1.78 -11.81 9.54
CA SER A 76 -1.80 -11.41 10.94
C SER A 76 -3.09 -10.69 11.31
N ARG A 77 -3.36 -10.59 12.62
CA ARG A 77 -4.54 -9.86 13.08
C ARG A 77 -4.53 -8.37 12.70
N ILE A 78 -3.34 -7.79 12.52
CA ILE A 78 -3.20 -6.41 12.04
C ILE A 78 -3.59 -6.36 10.56
N GLY A 79 -3.12 -7.33 9.76
CA GLY A 79 -3.51 -7.46 8.36
C GLY A 79 -5.04 -7.59 8.19
N ASP A 80 -5.69 -8.45 8.99
CA ASP A 80 -7.14 -8.67 8.97
C ASP A 80 -7.96 -7.36 9.07
N LEU A 81 -7.41 -6.32 9.71
CA LEU A 81 -8.10 -5.06 10.01
C LEU A 81 -7.77 -3.94 9.02
N PHE A 82 -6.54 -3.90 8.52
CA PHE A 82 -6.02 -2.73 7.81
C PHE A 82 -5.69 -2.98 6.34
N VAL A 83 -5.45 -4.22 5.92
CA VAL A 83 -5.00 -4.48 4.55
C VAL A 83 -6.19 -4.61 3.58
N GLY A 84 -6.11 -3.86 2.47
CA GLY A 84 -6.97 -4.01 1.30
C GLY A 84 -6.15 -4.32 0.05
N GLN A 85 -6.81 -4.41 -1.11
CA GLN A 85 -6.15 -4.63 -2.39
C GLN A 85 -6.61 -3.59 -3.43
N LEU A 86 -5.67 -2.94 -4.11
CA LEU A 86 -5.90 -2.05 -5.25
C LEU A 86 -5.69 -2.80 -6.56
N LYS A 87 -6.42 -2.40 -7.60
CA LYS A 87 -6.16 -2.78 -8.98
C LYS A 87 -5.49 -1.62 -9.70
N SER A 88 -4.26 -1.84 -10.14
CA SER A 88 -3.51 -0.91 -11.00
C SER A 88 -3.64 -1.38 -12.44
N SER A 89 -4.03 -0.50 -13.38
CA SER A 89 -4.17 -0.84 -14.80
C SER A 89 -3.30 0.09 -15.63
N LEU A 90 -2.37 -0.48 -16.40
CA LEU A 90 -1.48 0.25 -17.28
C LEU A 90 -1.78 -0.13 -18.73
N THR A 91 -2.33 0.81 -19.49
CA THR A 91 -2.65 0.62 -20.90
C THR A 91 -1.62 1.32 -21.78
N CYS A 92 -0.98 0.57 -22.67
CA CYS A 92 -0.07 1.14 -23.66
C CYS A 92 -0.88 1.89 -24.72
N SER A 93 -0.56 3.18 -24.92
CA SER A 93 -1.22 4.03 -25.91
C SER A 93 -0.86 3.70 -27.37
N GLU A 94 0.21 2.93 -27.62
CA GLU A 94 0.63 2.55 -28.97
C GLU A 94 0.03 1.22 -29.43
N CYS A 95 0.10 0.17 -28.60
CA CYS A 95 -0.39 -1.17 -28.97
C CYS A 95 -1.73 -1.56 -28.33
N GLY A 96 -2.25 -0.75 -27.39
CA GLY A 96 -3.50 -1.03 -26.68
C GLY A 96 -3.42 -2.16 -25.65
N TYR A 97 -2.24 -2.77 -25.44
CA TYR A 97 -2.05 -3.78 -24.40
C TYR A 97 -2.30 -3.18 -23.01
N CYS A 98 -3.18 -3.82 -22.24
CA CYS A 98 -3.48 -3.44 -20.87
C CYS A 98 -2.93 -4.49 -19.91
N SER A 99 -2.00 -4.08 -19.05
CA SER A 99 -1.47 -4.88 -17.96
C SER A 99 -2.15 -4.50 -16.65
N THR A 100 -2.53 -5.50 -15.85
CA THR A 100 -3.13 -5.30 -14.54
C THR A 100 -2.22 -5.81 -13.42
N ALA A 101 -2.11 -5.07 -12.33
CA ALA A 101 -1.46 -5.49 -11.09
C ALA A 101 -2.44 -5.35 -9.93
N PHE A 102 -2.26 -6.17 -8.90
CA PHE A 102 -3.12 -6.20 -7.72
C PHE A 102 -2.28 -6.08 -6.46
N ASP A 103 -2.26 -4.89 -5.90
CA ASP A 103 -1.29 -4.49 -4.88
C ASP A 103 -1.97 -4.35 -3.51
N PRO A 104 -1.42 -4.96 -2.45
CA PRO A 104 -1.93 -4.76 -1.10
C PRO A 104 -1.65 -3.33 -0.61
N PHE A 105 -2.58 -2.74 0.12
CA PHE A 105 -2.40 -1.42 0.75
C PHE A 105 -2.87 -1.44 2.20
N TRP A 106 -2.25 -0.63 3.06
CA TRP A 106 -2.55 -0.52 4.49
C TRP A 106 -3.25 0.80 4.87
N ASP A 107 -3.09 1.80 4.01
CA ASP A 107 -3.68 3.12 4.09
C ASP A 107 -3.82 3.72 2.68
N LEU A 108 -4.58 4.81 2.55
CA LEU A 108 -4.71 5.55 1.30
C LEU A 108 -4.25 7.00 1.52
N SER A 109 -3.16 7.38 0.88
CA SER A 109 -2.68 8.75 0.84
C SER A 109 -3.36 9.51 -0.30
N LEU A 110 -4.42 10.25 0.05
CA LEU A 110 -5.25 10.92 -0.96
C LEU A 110 -4.69 12.31 -1.34
N PRO A 111 -4.50 12.60 -2.64
CA PRO A 111 -4.13 13.94 -3.08
C PRO A 111 -5.28 14.92 -2.85
N ILE A 112 -4.96 16.16 -2.45
CA ILE A 112 -5.94 17.23 -2.25
C ILE A 112 -6.08 18.01 -3.58
N PRO A 113 -7.28 18.03 -4.20
CA PRO A 113 -7.52 18.81 -5.41
C PRO A 113 -7.28 20.31 -5.20
N LYS A 114 -6.58 20.94 -6.15
CA LYS A 114 -6.44 22.40 -6.22
C LYS A 114 -7.68 22.98 -6.88
N LYS A 115 -8.71 23.36 -6.11
CA LYS A 115 -9.89 24.07 -6.61
C LYS A 115 -9.75 25.59 -6.39
N SER A 116 -10.14 26.38 -7.39
CA SER A 116 -10.16 27.85 -7.29
C SER A 116 -11.37 28.39 -6.53
N TYR A 117 -12.47 27.61 -6.45
CA TYR A 117 -13.71 27.98 -5.75
C TYR A 117 -14.41 26.74 -5.18
N GLY A 118 -15.02 26.89 -4.00
CA GLY A 118 -15.80 25.86 -3.31
C GLY A 118 -15.01 24.97 -2.35
N GLU A 119 -15.72 24.23 -1.49
CA GLU A 119 -15.12 23.29 -0.55
C GLU A 119 -14.68 22.00 -1.25
N VAL A 120 -13.55 21.44 -0.80
CA VAL A 120 -13.05 20.13 -1.23
C VAL A 120 -13.67 19.05 -0.35
N THR A 121 -14.31 18.07 -0.97
CA THR A 121 -14.89 16.92 -0.27
C THR A 121 -13.92 15.73 -0.27
N LEU A 122 -14.07 14.81 0.68
CA LEU A 122 -13.32 13.55 0.68
C LEU A 122 -13.51 12.76 -0.63
N MET A 123 -14.73 12.79 -1.19
CA MET A 123 -15.02 12.14 -2.46
C MET A 123 -14.29 12.79 -3.63
N ASP A 124 -13.97 14.09 -3.57
CA ASP A 124 -13.10 14.72 -4.57
C ASP A 124 -11.68 14.15 -4.51
N CYS A 125 -11.13 13.98 -3.30
CA CYS A 125 -9.80 13.40 -3.11
C CYS A 125 -9.74 11.94 -3.56
N LEU A 126 -10.78 11.15 -3.26
CA LEU A 126 -10.89 9.75 -3.74
C LEU A 126 -10.97 9.67 -5.26
N ARG A 127 -11.78 10.54 -5.89
CA ARG A 127 -11.84 10.62 -7.37
C ARG A 127 -10.49 11.02 -7.97
N LEU A 128 -9.77 11.94 -7.32
CA LEU A 128 -8.45 12.35 -7.77
C LEU A 128 -7.40 11.25 -7.58
N PHE A 129 -7.55 10.39 -6.57
CA PHE A 129 -6.70 9.22 -6.36
C PHE A 129 -6.91 8.13 -7.41
N THR A 130 -8.16 7.91 -7.84
CA THR A 130 -8.52 6.85 -8.80
C THR A 130 -8.66 7.35 -10.25
N LYS A 131 -8.25 8.58 -10.55
CA LYS A 131 -8.32 9.09 -11.92
C LYS A 131 -7.32 8.36 -12.80
N GLU A 132 -7.60 8.33 -14.10
CA GLU A 132 -6.60 7.93 -15.08
C GLU A 132 -5.53 9.02 -15.18
N ASP A 133 -4.27 8.62 -15.06
CA ASP A 133 -3.10 9.48 -15.24
C ASP A 133 -2.33 9.05 -16.49
N VAL A 134 -1.94 10.05 -17.29
CA VAL A 134 -1.15 9.84 -18.51
C VAL A 134 0.32 9.87 -18.12
N LEU A 135 0.97 8.72 -18.25
CA LEU A 135 2.42 8.57 -18.00
C LEU A 135 3.18 8.84 -19.31
N ASP A 136 3.78 10.01 -19.42
CA ASP A 136 4.57 10.45 -20.59
C ASP A 136 5.90 11.09 -20.15
N GLY A 137 6.83 11.28 -21.09
CA GLY A 137 8.15 11.85 -20.82
C GLY A 137 8.94 11.02 -19.80
N ASP A 138 9.38 11.68 -18.72
CA ASP A 138 10.19 11.06 -17.65
C ASP A 138 9.42 10.03 -16.82
N GLU A 139 8.08 10.00 -16.92
CA GLU A 139 7.22 9.05 -16.19
C GLU A 139 6.85 7.82 -17.05
N LYS A 140 7.31 7.76 -18.31
CA LYS A 140 7.04 6.65 -19.21
C LYS A 140 7.71 5.36 -18.68
N PRO A 141 6.96 4.26 -18.49
CA PRO A 141 7.53 2.98 -18.13
C PRO A 141 8.54 2.53 -19.19
N THR A 142 9.75 2.15 -18.78
CA THR A 142 10.81 1.62 -19.67
C THR A 142 10.54 0.20 -20.11
#